data_AF-A0AAU6JBB7-F1
#
_entry.id   AF-A0AAU6JBB7-F1
#
_cell.length_a   1.000
_cell.length_b   1.000
_cell.length_c   1.000
_cell.angle_alpha   90.00
_cell.angle_beta   90.00
_cell.angle_gamma   90.00
#
_symmetry.space_group_name_H-M   'P 1'
#
loop_
_entity.id
_entity.type
_entity.pdbx_description
1 polymer ?
#
loop_
_entity_poly.entity_id
_entity_poly.type
_entity_poly.pdbx_seq_one_letter_code
_entity_poly.pdbx_strand_id
1 'polypeptide(L)'
;MDTTRNEALEAWMQEHGHSSNSLARAANSALERITGKLGKYDGRTVRDWRSGRVRWPNAATRRALEEVTGLTAVDLGFVPRGQPSSTAPPPQEDPMHRRTLVTGAITAAVAAAAPGTTAPRRIGMTDVQRLQDRFTAVIASDHRHGGQLNIEKRAVALAEEAINLQNAGSATQRVRSNLYATAASFRSSAMWAAIDGRRFNEAVGHMREAQTLVELSGDQAIKFRIWSHAGSLYRHTGRPADALAANDVARHLHITRRDPMFASLGMARQMAIQGVAHDHNSLRRSFDQAQDAMGRAEPGAYRPVWMTAFYDEAELHSLALTGYLAVGDWSTAEYHAHRCLAALRPHMVRSRAIATSRLAHAQLAQGDADTATHTAMNVPAEAATQHARVSRMLQEFGAALRATAPGSASAHTWTEHTAAWRATA
;
A
#
# COMPACT_ATOMS: atom_id res chain seq x y z
N MET A 1 26.14 -23.92 -25.60
CA MET A 1 24.66 -24.02 -25.64
C MET A 1 24.26 -23.72 -27.07
N ASP A 2 23.83 -24.73 -27.82
CA ASP A 2 23.24 -24.50 -29.13
C ASP A 2 21.93 -23.75 -28.95
N THR A 3 21.90 -22.49 -29.37
CA THR A 3 20.68 -21.69 -29.42
C THR A 3 20.02 -21.94 -30.78
N THR A 4 18.82 -22.53 -30.76
CA THR A 4 18.00 -22.67 -31.98
C THR A 4 17.67 -21.28 -32.51
N ARG A 5 17.95 -21.02 -33.80
CA ARG A 5 17.61 -19.74 -34.44
C ARG A 5 16.09 -19.55 -34.48
N ASN A 6 15.64 -18.32 -34.31
CA ASN A 6 14.25 -17.93 -34.45
C ASN A 6 13.95 -17.62 -35.92
N GLU A 7 13.63 -18.68 -36.67
CA GLU A 7 13.35 -18.63 -38.10
C GLU A 7 12.05 -17.89 -38.42
N ALA A 8 11.04 -17.95 -37.55
CA ALA A 8 9.76 -17.26 -37.73
C ALA A 8 9.92 -15.72 -37.70
N LEU A 9 10.68 -15.20 -36.74
CA LEU A 9 11.00 -13.77 -36.71
C LEU A 9 11.83 -13.34 -37.93
N GLU A 10 12.74 -14.19 -38.38
CA GLU A 10 13.58 -13.92 -39.55
C GLU A 10 12.76 -13.89 -40.85
N ALA A 11 11.85 -14.84 -41.04
CA ALA A 11 10.94 -14.88 -42.17
C ALA A 11 10.03 -13.63 -42.20
N TRP A 12 9.43 -13.28 -41.06
CA TRP A 12 8.58 -12.09 -40.98
C TRP A 12 9.34 -10.81 -41.34
N MET A 13 10.58 -10.66 -40.84
CA MET A 13 11.43 -9.51 -41.15
C MET A 13 11.76 -9.42 -42.64
N GLN A 14 12.00 -10.54 -43.32
CA GLN A 14 12.28 -10.55 -44.76
C GLN A 14 11.03 -10.19 -45.58
N GLU A 15 9.89 -10.79 -45.25
CA GLU A 15 8.61 -10.54 -45.91
C GLU A 15 8.19 -9.06 -45.82
N HIS A 16 8.43 -8.43 -44.67
CA HIS A 16 8.02 -7.05 -44.41
C HIS A 16 9.16 -6.02 -44.61
N GLY A 17 10.30 -6.43 -45.22
CA GLY A 17 11.40 -5.52 -45.57
C GLY A 17 12.12 -4.88 -44.37
N HIS A 18 12.08 -5.51 -43.19
CA HIS A 18 12.72 -5.00 -41.98
C HIS A 18 14.18 -5.45 -41.83
N SER A 19 15.08 -4.48 -41.72
CA SER A 19 16.43 -4.71 -41.17
C SER A 19 16.39 -4.82 -39.65
N SER A 20 17.46 -5.36 -39.03
CA SER A 20 17.57 -5.39 -37.56
C SER A 20 17.50 -4.00 -36.93
N ASN A 21 18.03 -2.96 -37.59
CA ASN A 21 17.96 -1.59 -37.09
C ASN A 21 16.56 -0.96 -37.27
N SER A 22 15.87 -1.25 -38.38
CA SER A 22 14.52 -0.71 -38.59
C SER A 22 13.49 -1.36 -37.68
N LEU A 23 13.57 -2.68 -37.43
CA LEU A 23 12.72 -3.35 -36.44
C LEU A 23 13.01 -2.85 -35.02
N ALA A 24 14.28 -2.64 -34.64
CA ALA A 24 14.63 -2.08 -33.34
C ALA A 24 14.00 -0.69 -33.13
N ARG A 25 14.04 0.16 -34.18
CA ARG A 25 13.41 1.49 -34.15
C ARG A 25 11.91 1.40 -34.00
N ALA A 26 11.24 0.56 -34.78
CA ALA A 26 9.78 0.36 -34.70
C ALA A 26 9.36 -0.15 -33.31
N ALA A 27 10.09 -1.11 -32.76
CA ALA A 27 9.84 -1.64 -31.43
C ALA A 27 10.07 -0.61 -30.31
N ASN A 28 11.05 0.28 -30.43
CA ASN A 28 11.25 1.38 -29.49
C ASN A 28 10.11 2.40 -29.53
N SER A 29 9.63 2.76 -30.73
CA SER A 29 8.48 3.67 -30.90
C SER A 29 7.18 3.07 -30.37
N ALA A 30 6.95 1.77 -30.56
CA ALA A 30 5.82 1.07 -29.94
C ALA A 30 5.95 1.02 -28.42
N LEU A 31 7.14 0.71 -27.90
CA LEU A 31 7.39 0.69 -26.46
C LEU A 31 7.15 2.07 -25.81
N GLU A 32 7.55 3.15 -26.49
CA GLU A 32 7.32 4.52 -26.03
C GLU A 32 5.82 4.84 -25.94
N ARG A 33 5.03 4.47 -26.95
CA ARG A 33 3.57 4.65 -26.90
C ARG A 33 2.91 3.85 -25.77
N ILE A 34 3.37 2.62 -25.51
CA ILE A 34 2.79 1.75 -24.48
C ILE A 34 3.20 2.18 -23.06
N THR A 35 4.44 2.63 -22.87
CA THR A 35 5.04 2.81 -21.53
C THR A 35 5.41 4.24 -21.17
N GLY A 36 5.31 5.18 -22.12
CA GLY A 36 5.74 6.57 -21.96
C GLY A 36 7.27 6.74 -21.87
N LYS A 37 8.05 5.69 -22.15
CA LYS A 37 9.53 5.70 -22.08
C LYS A 37 10.13 5.16 -23.36
N LEU A 38 11.08 5.90 -23.93
CA LEU A 38 11.81 5.46 -25.11
C LEU A 38 12.60 4.17 -24.83
N GLY A 39 12.39 3.16 -25.67
CA GLY A 39 13.13 1.90 -25.61
C GLY A 39 14.61 2.07 -25.96
N LYS A 40 15.43 1.11 -25.51
CA LYS A 40 16.88 1.06 -25.79
C LYS A 40 17.25 -0.09 -26.74
N TYR A 41 16.31 -0.58 -27.55
CA TYR A 41 16.59 -1.66 -28.49
C TYR A 41 17.44 -1.14 -29.65
N ASP A 42 18.41 -1.94 -30.07
CA ASP A 42 19.29 -1.68 -31.20
C ASP A 42 19.35 -2.89 -32.14
N GLY A 43 20.06 -2.79 -33.27
CA GLY A 43 20.20 -3.92 -34.19
C GLY A 43 20.93 -5.12 -33.59
N ARG A 44 21.67 -4.97 -32.48
CA ARG A 44 22.24 -6.10 -31.74
C ARG A 44 21.15 -6.86 -30.98
N THR A 45 20.25 -6.14 -30.33
CA THR A 45 19.10 -6.71 -29.62
C THR A 45 18.25 -7.60 -30.53
N VAL A 46 17.95 -7.13 -31.74
CA VAL A 46 17.18 -7.91 -32.72
C VAL A 46 17.97 -9.13 -33.24
N ARG A 47 19.29 -9.04 -33.36
CA ARG A 47 20.14 -10.21 -33.69
C ARG A 47 20.18 -11.23 -32.55
N ASP A 48 20.12 -10.80 -31.30
CA ASP A 48 20.00 -11.70 -30.15
C ASP A 48 18.62 -12.39 -30.11
N TRP A 49 17.57 -11.76 -30.64
CA TRP A 49 16.27 -12.40 -30.85
C TRP A 49 16.30 -13.45 -31.97
N ARG A 50 16.86 -13.10 -33.13
CA ARG A 50 17.00 -14.01 -34.29
C ARG A 50 17.90 -15.21 -34.00
N SER A 51 18.99 -15.02 -33.27
CA SER A 51 19.90 -16.11 -32.90
C SER A 51 19.34 -17.05 -31.83
N GLY A 52 18.18 -16.73 -31.23
CA GLY A 52 17.61 -17.52 -30.14
C GLY A 52 18.28 -17.30 -28.78
N ARG A 53 19.26 -16.39 -28.67
CA ARG A 53 19.90 -16.02 -27.40
C ARG A 53 18.88 -15.47 -26.41
N VAL A 54 17.87 -14.75 -26.90
CA VAL A 54 16.69 -14.35 -26.12
C VAL A 54 15.53 -15.27 -26.47
N ARG A 55 15.38 -16.35 -25.70
CA ARG A 55 14.31 -17.33 -25.90
C ARG A 55 12.91 -16.77 -25.62
N TRP A 56 12.81 -15.88 -24.62
CA TRP A 56 11.54 -15.26 -24.22
C TRP A 56 11.77 -13.81 -23.77
N PRO A 57 11.41 -12.80 -24.61
CA PRO A 57 11.53 -11.38 -24.26
C PRO A 57 10.62 -11.01 -23.08
N ASN A 58 10.88 -9.88 -22.41
CA ASN A 58 10.03 -9.42 -21.30
C ASN A 58 8.63 -8.98 -21.81
N ALA A 59 7.68 -8.78 -20.90
CA ALA A 59 6.28 -8.50 -21.26
C ALA A 59 6.09 -7.23 -22.10
N ALA A 60 6.84 -6.17 -21.80
CA ALA A 60 6.75 -4.90 -22.53
C ALA A 60 7.33 -5.03 -23.95
N THR A 61 8.44 -5.75 -24.10
CA THR A 61 9.01 -6.09 -25.42
C THR A 61 8.06 -6.93 -26.25
N ARG A 62 7.41 -7.94 -25.65
CA ARG A 62 6.45 -8.78 -26.38
C ARG A 62 5.25 -7.98 -26.88
N ARG A 63 4.68 -7.10 -26.06
CA ARG A 63 3.59 -6.19 -26.48
C ARG A 63 4.02 -5.21 -27.58
N ALA A 64 5.23 -4.65 -27.46
CA ALA A 64 5.75 -3.75 -28.48
C ALA A 64 5.99 -4.47 -29.82
N LEU A 65 6.45 -5.73 -29.79
CA LEU A 65 6.58 -6.55 -30.99
C LEU A 65 5.22 -6.89 -31.59
N GLU A 66 4.26 -7.32 -30.78
CA GLU A 66 2.90 -7.63 -31.23
C GLU A 66 2.19 -6.42 -31.85
N GLU A 67 2.41 -5.22 -31.32
CA GLU A 67 1.88 -3.99 -31.92
C GLU A 67 2.55 -3.64 -33.27
N VAL A 68 3.83 -3.96 -33.44
CA VAL A 68 4.57 -3.69 -34.68
C VAL A 68 4.27 -4.73 -35.75
N THR A 69 4.12 -6.00 -35.36
CA THR A 69 4.01 -7.12 -36.31
C THR A 69 2.58 -7.61 -36.50
N GLY A 70 1.66 -7.29 -35.59
CA GLY A 70 0.32 -7.88 -35.53
C GLY A 70 0.31 -9.35 -35.10
N LEU A 71 1.46 -9.92 -34.74
CA LEU A 71 1.64 -11.34 -34.39
C LEU A 71 2.01 -11.50 -32.93
N THR A 72 1.52 -12.56 -32.29
CA THR A 72 1.91 -12.84 -30.91
C THR A 72 3.38 -13.22 -30.83
N ALA A 73 3.99 -13.10 -29.65
CA ALA A 73 5.38 -13.52 -29.45
C ALA A 73 5.62 -15.01 -29.77
N VAL A 74 4.60 -15.86 -29.61
CA VAL A 74 4.71 -17.28 -29.96
C VAL A 74 4.70 -17.46 -31.48
N ASP A 75 3.85 -16.74 -32.19
CA ASP A 75 3.78 -16.77 -33.66
C ASP A 75 5.05 -16.18 -34.30
N LEU A 76 5.71 -15.23 -33.62
CA LEU A 76 7.04 -14.74 -33.97
C LEU A 76 8.18 -15.70 -33.55
N GLY A 77 7.88 -16.93 -33.12
CA GLY A 77 8.86 -17.97 -32.81
C GLY A 77 9.58 -17.85 -31.46
N PHE A 78 9.12 -16.98 -30.55
CA PHE A 78 9.64 -16.98 -29.18
C PHE A 78 9.00 -18.12 -28.37
N VAL A 79 9.79 -18.76 -27.50
CA VAL A 79 9.36 -19.94 -26.75
C VAL A 79 9.16 -19.60 -25.27
N PRO A 80 7.94 -19.74 -24.71
CA PRO A 80 7.68 -19.50 -23.30
C PRO A 80 8.59 -20.30 -22.37
N ARG A 81 9.05 -19.68 -21.28
CA ARG A 81 9.82 -20.41 -20.25
C ARG A 81 8.89 -21.39 -19.52
N GLY A 82 9.05 -22.69 -19.80
CA GLY A 82 8.32 -23.78 -19.13
C GLY A 82 7.70 -24.83 -20.05
N GLN A 83 7.78 -24.68 -21.38
CA GLN A 83 7.36 -25.69 -22.34
C GLN A 83 8.59 -26.36 -22.98
N PRO A 84 8.67 -27.71 -23.01
CA PRO A 84 9.60 -28.39 -23.92
C PRO A 84 9.19 -28.06 -25.36
N SER A 85 10.18 -27.83 -26.21
CA SER A 85 10.00 -27.66 -27.65
C SER A 85 9.28 -28.90 -28.21
N SER A 86 8.13 -28.71 -28.85
CA SER A 86 7.45 -29.79 -29.58
C SER A 86 8.25 -30.08 -30.85
N THR A 87 8.89 -31.22 -30.92
CA THR A 87 9.43 -31.81 -32.16
C THR A 87 8.66 -33.09 -32.47
N ALA A 88 7.94 -33.06 -33.60
CA ALA A 88 7.46 -34.15 -34.46
C ALA A 88 6.62 -35.31 -33.84
N PRO A 89 5.60 -35.83 -34.57
CA PRO A 89 4.78 -36.94 -34.08
C PRO A 89 5.51 -38.29 -34.25
N PRO A 90 5.45 -39.22 -33.29
CA PRO A 90 5.94 -40.57 -33.50
C PRO A 90 4.88 -41.44 -34.19
N PRO A 91 5.29 -42.53 -34.88
CA PRO A 91 4.39 -43.41 -35.61
C PRO A 91 3.62 -44.34 -34.68
N GLN A 92 2.48 -44.77 -35.18
CA GLN A 92 1.53 -45.71 -34.62
C GLN A 92 2.08 -47.14 -34.66
N GLU A 93 2.26 -47.80 -33.51
CA GLU A 93 2.41 -49.26 -33.45
C GLU A 93 1.71 -49.87 -32.22
N ASP A 94 1.13 -51.05 -32.46
CA ASP A 94 0.18 -51.84 -31.67
C ASP A 94 0.72 -52.40 -30.33
N PRO A 95 -0.17 -52.70 -29.35
CA PRO A 95 0.20 -53.34 -28.11
C PRO A 95 0.09 -54.86 -28.23
N MET A 96 1.14 -55.60 -27.91
CA MET A 96 1.11 -56.88 -27.19
C MET A 96 2.53 -57.44 -27.10
N HIS A 97 2.99 -57.81 -25.89
CA HIS A 97 3.31 -59.19 -25.54
C HIS A 97 3.76 -59.30 -24.06
N ARG A 98 3.16 -60.29 -23.42
CA ARG A 98 3.21 -60.67 -22.00
C ARG A 98 4.59 -61.17 -21.54
N ARG A 99 4.85 -61.01 -20.23
CA ARG A 99 5.44 -62.04 -19.34
C ARG A 99 5.13 -61.65 -17.88
N THR A 100 4.06 -62.16 -17.29
CA THR A 100 3.98 -63.38 -16.45
C THR A 100 4.68 -63.25 -15.10
N LEU A 101 3.89 -62.99 -14.05
CA LEU A 101 4.09 -63.57 -12.72
C LEU A 101 2.70 -63.63 -12.04
N VAL A 102 2.21 -64.86 -11.88
CA VAL A 102 0.99 -65.20 -11.15
C VAL A 102 1.43 -65.76 -9.80
N THR A 103 0.83 -65.30 -8.70
CA THR A 103 0.18 -66.11 -7.64
C THR A 103 -0.40 -65.18 -6.57
N GLY A 104 -1.72 -65.26 -6.31
CA GLY A 104 -2.29 -64.84 -5.02
C GLY A 104 -3.62 -64.06 -5.06
N ALA A 105 -4.73 -64.81 -5.04
CA ALA A 105 -6.06 -64.47 -4.50
C ALA A 105 -6.84 -63.26 -5.06
N ILE A 106 -7.97 -63.60 -5.66
CA ILE A 106 -9.07 -62.70 -6.06
C ILE A 106 -9.80 -62.21 -4.80
N THR A 107 -9.68 -60.92 -4.52
CA THR A 107 -10.73 -60.16 -3.85
C THR A 107 -11.06 -58.97 -4.73
N ALA A 108 -12.26 -58.97 -5.30
CA ALA A 108 -12.80 -57.86 -6.06
C ALA A 108 -12.92 -56.64 -5.14
N ALA A 109 -11.93 -55.74 -5.19
CA ALA A 109 -12.06 -54.42 -4.62
C ALA A 109 -12.99 -53.62 -5.53
N VAL A 110 -14.21 -53.40 -5.04
CA VAL A 110 -15.09 -52.34 -5.54
C VAL A 110 -14.23 -51.08 -5.60
N ALA A 111 -14.00 -50.56 -6.80
CA ALA A 111 -13.41 -49.25 -7.00
C ALA A 111 -14.40 -48.24 -6.39
N ALA A 112 -14.24 -47.95 -5.10
CA ALA A 112 -14.78 -46.76 -4.51
C ALA A 112 -14.29 -45.62 -5.40
N ALA A 113 -15.23 -44.85 -5.95
CA ALA A 113 -14.94 -43.59 -6.59
C ALA A 113 -14.23 -42.72 -5.54
N ALA A 114 -12.90 -42.80 -5.49
CA ALA A 114 -12.09 -41.86 -4.77
C ALA A 114 -12.42 -40.50 -5.41
N PRO A 115 -12.85 -39.49 -4.63
CA PRO A 115 -13.00 -38.15 -5.17
C PRO A 115 -11.66 -37.79 -5.78
N GLY A 116 -11.65 -37.53 -7.09
CA GLY A 116 -10.44 -37.22 -7.82
C GLY A 116 -9.66 -36.18 -7.03
N THR A 117 -8.46 -36.55 -6.60
CA THR A 117 -7.54 -35.62 -5.95
C THR A 117 -7.20 -34.58 -7.01
N THR A 118 -7.95 -33.48 -6.99
CA THR A 118 -7.68 -32.31 -7.82
C THR A 118 -6.23 -31.95 -7.53
N ALA A 119 -5.37 -31.99 -8.55
CA ALA A 119 -3.97 -31.66 -8.40
C ALA A 119 -3.86 -30.35 -7.59
N PRO A 120 -3.03 -30.30 -6.53
CA PRO A 120 -3.03 -29.17 -5.61
C PRO A 120 -2.83 -27.88 -6.41
N ARG A 121 -3.81 -26.96 -6.30
CA ARG A 121 -3.81 -25.68 -7.00
C ARG A 121 -2.43 -25.03 -6.86
N ARG A 122 -1.76 -24.75 -7.98
CA ARG A 122 -0.46 -24.08 -7.98
C ARG A 122 -0.67 -22.59 -7.82
N ILE A 123 -0.19 -22.03 -6.70
CA ILE A 123 -0.32 -20.59 -6.41
C ILE A 123 0.90 -19.85 -6.95
N GLY A 124 0.65 -18.78 -7.69
CA GLY A 124 1.69 -18.00 -8.37
C GLY A 124 1.70 -16.52 -7.98
N MET A 125 2.68 -15.79 -8.51
CA MET A 125 2.79 -14.33 -8.30
C MET A 125 1.59 -13.56 -8.88
N THR A 126 0.87 -14.11 -9.86
CA THR A 126 -0.36 -13.50 -10.37
C THR A 126 -1.47 -13.47 -9.32
N ASP A 127 -1.57 -14.48 -8.45
CA ASP A 127 -2.51 -14.48 -7.33
C ASP A 127 -2.17 -13.38 -6.32
N VAL A 128 -0.87 -13.22 -6.01
CA VAL A 128 -0.35 -12.14 -5.18
C VAL A 128 -0.69 -10.78 -5.78
N GLN A 129 -0.42 -10.58 -7.07
CA GLN A 129 -0.67 -9.30 -7.75
C GLN A 129 -2.15 -8.91 -7.69
N ARG A 130 -3.06 -9.86 -7.91
CA ARG A 130 -4.52 -9.61 -7.80
C ARG A 130 -4.93 -9.11 -6.41
N LEU A 131 -4.31 -9.65 -5.35
CA LEU A 131 -4.53 -9.15 -4.00
C LEU A 131 -3.90 -7.76 -3.78
N GLN A 132 -2.70 -7.51 -4.31
CA GLN A 132 -2.05 -6.20 -4.22
C GLN A 132 -2.82 -5.10 -4.97
N ASP A 133 -3.45 -5.42 -6.09
CA ASP A 133 -4.32 -4.48 -6.82
C ASP A 133 -5.55 -4.11 -5.96
N ARG A 134 -6.16 -5.09 -5.28
CA ARG A 134 -7.26 -4.86 -4.33
C ARG A 134 -6.81 -4.08 -3.10
N PHE A 135 -5.57 -4.23 -2.66
CA PHE A 135 -4.99 -3.43 -1.59
C PHE A 135 -4.92 -1.94 -1.94
N THR A 136 -4.58 -1.61 -3.18
CA THR A 136 -4.60 -0.22 -3.66
C THR A 136 -6.01 0.41 -3.53
N ALA A 137 -7.05 -0.36 -3.82
CA ALA A 137 -8.44 0.09 -3.64
C ALA A 137 -8.82 0.30 -2.15
N VAL A 138 -8.28 -0.52 -1.24
CA VAL A 138 -8.47 -0.32 0.21
C VAL A 138 -7.80 0.97 0.66
N ILE A 139 -6.57 1.25 0.23
CA ILE A 139 -5.84 2.48 0.56
C ILE A 139 -6.58 3.72 0.05
N ALA A 140 -7.08 3.68 -1.19
CA ALA A 140 -7.87 4.78 -1.76
C ALA A 140 -9.17 5.04 -0.98
N SER A 141 -9.87 3.97 -0.56
CA SER A 141 -11.08 4.06 0.25
C SER A 141 -10.81 4.63 1.63
N ASP A 142 -9.72 4.22 2.28
CA ASP A 142 -9.32 4.72 3.61
C ASP A 142 -8.90 6.19 3.59
N HIS A 143 -8.23 6.64 2.52
CA HIS A 143 -7.90 8.06 2.32
C HIS A 143 -9.13 8.95 2.22
N ARG A 144 -10.19 8.47 1.54
CA ARG A 144 -11.40 9.25 1.32
C ARG A 144 -12.26 9.31 2.58
N HIS A 145 -12.53 8.16 3.18
CA HIS A 145 -13.54 8.06 4.22
C HIS A 145 -12.93 7.90 5.62
N GLY A 146 -11.95 7.00 5.77
CA GLY A 146 -11.27 6.73 7.04
C GLY A 146 -12.16 6.26 8.18
N GLY A 147 -11.61 5.48 9.11
CA GLY A 147 -12.30 5.16 10.37
C GLY A 147 -13.55 4.28 10.28
N GLN A 148 -14.09 4.05 9.08
CA GLN A 148 -15.33 3.30 8.85
C GLN A 148 -15.15 1.79 9.04
N LEU A 149 -16.15 1.15 9.66
CA LEU A 149 -16.12 -0.28 9.97
C LEU A 149 -16.13 -1.18 8.72
N ASN A 150 -16.73 -0.72 7.62
CA ASN A 150 -16.74 -1.46 6.35
C ASN A 150 -15.32 -1.59 5.75
N ILE A 151 -14.47 -0.57 5.86
CA ILE A 151 -13.08 -0.57 5.40
C ILE A 151 -12.26 -1.57 6.22
N GLU A 152 -12.45 -1.55 7.54
CA GLU A 152 -11.84 -2.51 8.46
C GLU A 152 -12.23 -3.95 8.10
N LYS A 153 -13.54 -4.25 8.04
CA LYS A 153 -14.05 -5.60 7.71
C LYS A 153 -13.57 -6.09 6.34
N ARG A 154 -13.56 -5.20 5.34
CA ARG A 154 -13.05 -5.52 4.00
C ARG A 154 -11.57 -5.87 4.02
N ALA A 155 -10.76 -5.11 4.77
CA ALA A 155 -9.33 -5.39 4.91
C ALA A 155 -9.10 -6.72 5.65
N VAL A 156 -9.87 -7.02 6.69
CA VAL A 156 -9.84 -8.33 7.40
C VAL A 156 -10.13 -9.49 6.44
N ALA A 157 -11.22 -9.41 5.68
CA ALA A 157 -11.60 -10.46 4.73
C ALA A 157 -10.53 -10.69 3.65
N LEU A 158 -9.88 -9.62 3.18
CA LEU A 158 -8.78 -9.70 2.22
C LEU A 158 -7.51 -10.33 2.81
N ALA A 159 -7.23 -10.08 4.09
CA ALA A 159 -6.16 -10.77 4.79
C ALA A 159 -6.44 -12.28 4.90
N GLU A 160 -7.67 -12.65 5.25
CA GLU A 160 -8.10 -14.05 5.33
C GLU A 160 -8.02 -14.75 3.98
N GLU A 161 -8.40 -14.08 2.90
CA GLU A 161 -8.23 -14.59 1.54
C GLU A 161 -6.75 -14.87 1.20
N ALA A 162 -5.85 -13.96 1.57
CA ALA A 162 -4.41 -14.17 1.38
C ALA A 162 -3.86 -15.35 2.20
N ILE A 163 -4.34 -15.55 3.43
CA ILE A 163 -3.97 -16.70 4.28
C ILE A 163 -4.58 -18.00 3.77
N ASN A 164 -5.80 -17.97 3.24
CA ASN A 164 -6.40 -19.14 2.61
C ASN A 164 -5.59 -19.56 1.37
N LEU A 165 -5.13 -18.60 0.56
CA LEU A 165 -4.20 -18.89 -0.55
C LEU A 165 -2.84 -19.41 -0.07
N GLN A 166 -2.34 -18.91 1.06
CA GLN A 166 -1.11 -19.42 1.68
C GLN A 166 -1.24 -20.89 2.08
N ASN A 167 -2.42 -21.30 2.55
CA ASN A 167 -2.71 -22.66 2.97
C ASN A 167 -3.15 -23.57 1.80
N ALA A 168 -3.55 -22.98 0.67
CA ALA A 168 -4.06 -23.71 -0.49
C ALA A 168 -2.92 -24.14 -1.44
N GLY A 169 -2.65 -25.44 -1.49
CA GLY A 169 -1.85 -26.06 -2.55
C GLY A 169 -0.35 -25.74 -2.52
N SER A 170 0.29 -25.88 -3.68
CA SER A 170 1.75 -25.77 -3.82
C SER A 170 2.17 -24.37 -4.24
N ALA A 171 3.13 -23.78 -3.52
CA ALA A 171 3.68 -22.46 -3.80
C ALA A 171 5.18 -22.42 -3.48
N THR A 172 5.94 -21.62 -4.24
CA THR A 172 7.35 -21.38 -3.93
C THR A 172 7.50 -20.53 -2.67
N GLN A 173 8.67 -20.59 -2.00
CA GLN A 173 8.92 -19.79 -0.81
C GLN A 173 8.77 -18.28 -1.05
N ARG A 174 9.15 -17.80 -2.24
CA ARG A 174 8.94 -16.40 -2.65
C ARG A 174 7.46 -16.04 -2.66
N VAL A 175 6.62 -16.88 -3.26
CA VAL A 175 5.16 -16.65 -3.29
C VAL A 175 4.59 -16.65 -1.88
N ARG A 176 5.02 -17.59 -1.04
CA ARG A 176 4.60 -17.67 0.37
C ARG A 176 4.92 -16.42 1.18
N SER A 177 6.17 -15.95 1.09
CA SER A 177 6.60 -14.70 1.74
C SER A 177 5.76 -13.50 1.25
N ASN A 178 5.46 -13.42 -0.05
CA ASN A 178 4.62 -12.34 -0.59
C ASN A 178 3.15 -12.43 -0.17
N LEU A 179 2.58 -13.63 0.00
CA LEU A 179 1.23 -13.80 0.55
C LEU A 179 1.17 -13.34 2.01
N TYR A 180 2.16 -13.69 2.84
CA TYR A 180 2.26 -13.18 4.20
C TYR A 180 2.42 -11.65 4.24
N ALA A 181 3.26 -11.05 3.38
CA ALA A 181 3.40 -9.60 3.29
C ALA A 181 2.08 -8.92 2.90
N THR A 182 1.32 -9.53 1.99
CA THR A 182 0.02 -9.05 1.53
C THR A 182 -1.02 -9.13 2.64
N ALA A 183 -1.10 -10.26 3.35
CA ALA A 183 -1.97 -10.42 4.51
C ALA A 183 -1.64 -9.42 5.63
N ALA A 184 -0.34 -9.22 5.93
CA ALA A 184 0.14 -8.23 6.89
C ALA A 184 -0.23 -6.80 6.47
N SER A 185 -0.15 -6.48 5.17
CA SER A 185 -0.54 -5.17 4.62
C SER A 185 -2.03 -4.89 4.84
N PHE A 186 -2.88 -5.90 4.63
CA PHE A 186 -4.31 -5.80 4.88
C PHE A 186 -4.64 -5.66 6.37
N ARG A 187 -4.05 -6.48 7.24
CA ARG A 187 -4.22 -6.34 8.70
C ARG A 187 -3.72 -4.99 9.21
N SER A 188 -2.64 -4.46 8.66
CA SER A 188 -2.16 -3.10 8.93
C SER A 188 -3.18 -2.02 8.53
N SER A 189 -3.89 -2.20 7.40
CA SER A 189 -5.00 -1.29 7.02
C SER A 189 -6.21 -1.43 7.94
N ALA A 190 -6.58 -2.65 8.35
CA ALA A 190 -7.64 -2.87 9.33
C ALA A 190 -7.31 -2.21 10.67
N MET A 191 -6.07 -2.35 11.13
CA MET A 191 -5.54 -1.67 12.31
C MET A 191 -5.70 -0.14 12.20
N TRP A 192 -5.32 0.47 11.08
CA TRP A 192 -5.44 1.93 10.90
C TRP A 192 -6.90 2.39 10.86
N ALA A 193 -7.78 1.67 10.16
CA ALA A 193 -9.21 1.96 10.14
C ALA A 193 -9.83 1.87 11.56
N ALA A 194 -9.41 0.88 12.36
CA ALA A 194 -9.84 0.74 13.75
C ALA A 194 -9.30 1.88 14.65
N ILE A 195 -8.01 2.23 14.54
CA ILE A 195 -7.40 3.38 15.27
C ILE A 195 -8.21 4.65 15.01
N ASP A 196 -8.47 4.94 13.75
CA ASP A 196 -9.10 6.18 13.37
C ASP A 196 -10.60 6.22 13.69
N GLY A 197 -11.26 5.06 13.64
CA GLY A 197 -12.59 4.85 14.17
C GLY A 197 -12.66 4.77 15.70
N ARG A 198 -11.53 4.98 16.40
CA ARG A 198 -11.37 4.89 17.87
C ARG A 198 -11.76 3.53 18.48
N ARG A 199 -11.74 2.46 17.68
CA ARG A 199 -11.93 1.05 18.08
C ARG A 199 -10.58 0.45 18.50
N PHE A 200 -10.05 0.95 19.61
CA PHE A 200 -8.65 0.68 19.99
C PHE A 200 -8.41 -0.78 20.41
N ASN A 201 -9.41 -1.46 20.96
CA ASN A 201 -9.28 -2.87 21.34
C ASN A 201 -9.13 -3.77 20.10
N GLU A 202 -9.96 -3.51 19.09
CA GLU A 202 -9.93 -4.16 17.79
C GLU A 202 -8.60 -3.87 17.07
N ALA A 203 -8.13 -2.62 17.14
CA ALA A 203 -6.82 -2.24 16.59
C ALA A 203 -5.66 -3.03 17.21
N VAL A 204 -5.69 -3.35 18.51
CA VAL A 204 -4.68 -4.19 19.17
C VAL A 204 -4.70 -5.62 18.61
N GLY A 205 -5.89 -6.18 18.35
CA GLY A 205 -6.04 -7.48 17.69
C GLY A 205 -5.38 -7.50 16.31
N HIS A 206 -5.77 -6.54 15.45
CA HIS A 206 -5.20 -6.40 14.11
C HIS A 206 -3.68 -6.18 14.12
N MET A 207 -3.17 -5.42 15.09
CA MET A 207 -1.73 -5.19 15.27
C MET A 207 -0.96 -6.49 15.53
N ARG A 208 -1.43 -7.32 16.46
CA ARG A 208 -0.76 -8.59 16.83
C ARG A 208 -0.70 -9.57 15.66
N GLU A 209 -1.80 -9.66 14.92
CA GLU A 209 -1.86 -10.48 13.70
C GLU A 209 -0.91 -9.94 12.63
N ALA A 210 -0.93 -8.63 12.36
CA ALA A 210 -0.05 -8.01 11.39
C ALA A 210 1.44 -8.22 11.73
N GLN A 211 1.81 -8.07 13.01
CA GLN A 211 3.17 -8.31 13.50
C GLN A 211 3.60 -9.76 13.26
N THR A 212 2.75 -10.74 13.58
CA THR A 212 3.05 -12.15 13.33
C THR A 212 3.28 -12.42 11.84
N LEU A 213 2.39 -11.90 10.98
CA LEU A 213 2.46 -12.10 9.54
C LEU A 213 3.67 -11.41 8.89
N VAL A 214 4.09 -10.25 9.40
CA VAL A 214 5.23 -9.53 8.82
C VAL A 214 6.58 -10.16 9.17
N GLU A 215 6.71 -10.79 10.34
CA GLU A 215 7.92 -11.57 10.65
C GLU A 215 8.06 -12.79 9.72
N LEU A 216 6.94 -13.44 9.38
CA LEU A 216 6.93 -14.56 8.42
C LEU A 216 7.25 -14.12 6.98
N SER A 217 6.98 -12.86 6.64
CA SER A 217 7.23 -12.35 5.28
C SER A 217 8.64 -11.84 5.07
N GLY A 218 9.25 -11.24 6.11
CA GLY A 218 10.53 -10.55 6.03
C GLY A 218 10.47 -9.16 5.39
N ASP A 219 9.28 -8.64 5.07
CA ASP A 219 9.11 -7.36 4.37
C ASP A 219 9.36 -6.16 5.31
N GLN A 220 10.45 -5.43 5.06
CA GLN A 220 10.87 -4.29 5.87
C GLN A 220 9.91 -3.09 5.76
N ALA A 221 9.32 -2.86 4.59
CA ALA A 221 8.45 -1.70 4.39
C ALA A 221 7.11 -1.88 5.11
N ILE A 222 6.55 -3.08 5.05
CA ILE A 222 5.33 -3.42 5.79
C ILE A 222 5.62 -3.47 7.29
N LYS A 223 6.79 -3.96 7.70
CA LYS A 223 7.20 -3.96 9.12
C LYS A 223 7.28 -2.52 9.65
N PHE A 224 7.89 -1.62 8.88
CA PHE A 224 7.91 -0.19 9.21
C PHE A 224 6.49 0.35 9.40
N ARG A 225 5.60 0.09 8.45
CA ARG A 225 4.21 0.60 8.49
C ARG A 225 3.46 0.12 9.72
N ILE A 226 3.56 -1.17 10.05
CA ILE A 226 2.89 -1.77 11.22
C ILE A 226 3.38 -1.12 12.51
N TRP A 227 4.69 -1.02 12.70
CA TRP A 227 5.26 -0.43 13.91
C TRP A 227 5.01 1.08 14.01
N SER A 228 4.98 1.81 12.88
CA SER A 228 4.56 3.22 12.84
C SER A 228 3.07 3.40 13.23
N HIS A 229 2.18 2.51 12.78
CA HIS A 229 0.79 2.50 13.22
C HIS A 229 0.65 2.11 14.70
N ALA A 230 1.45 1.16 15.20
CA ALA A 230 1.47 0.79 16.61
C ALA A 230 1.86 1.97 17.50
N GLY A 231 2.91 2.71 17.13
CA GLY A 231 3.28 3.95 17.83
C GLY A 231 2.13 4.96 17.88
N SER A 232 1.32 5.02 16.82
CA SER A 232 0.16 5.92 16.76
C SER A 232 -1.01 5.44 17.61
N LEU A 233 -1.27 4.13 17.65
CA LEU A 233 -2.25 3.52 18.54
C LEU A 233 -1.92 3.82 20.01
N TYR A 234 -0.67 3.60 20.41
CA TYR A 234 -0.22 3.88 21.78
C TYR A 234 -0.27 5.37 22.11
N ARG A 235 0.09 6.25 21.17
CA ARG A 235 -0.09 7.70 21.34
C ARG A 235 -1.55 8.07 21.57
N HIS A 236 -2.47 7.51 20.77
CA HIS A 236 -3.91 7.78 20.90
C HIS A 236 -4.55 7.21 22.18
N THR A 237 -3.89 6.26 22.84
CA THR A 237 -4.34 5.65 24.11
C THR A 237 -3.59 6.19 25.32
N GLY A 238 -2.80 7.27 25.17
CA GLY A 238 -2.12 7.92 26.29
C GLY A 238 -0.94 7.12 26.84
N ARG A 239 -0.31 6.27 26.02
CA ARG A 239 0.83 5.41 26.40
C ARG A 239 2.12 5.85 25.69
N PRO A 240 2.72 6.99 26.07
CA PRO A 240 3.86 7.56 25.34
C PRO A 240 5.11 6.66 25.35
N ALA A 241 5.39 5.96 26.45
CA ALA A 241 6.54 5.04 26.52
C ALA A 241 6.42 3.89 25.51
N ASP A 242 5.25 3.25 25.43
CA ASP A 242 4.98 2.18 24.45
C ASP A 242 4.97 2.73 23.01
N ALA A 243 4.49 3.96 22.84
CA ALA A 243 4.49 4.63 21.55
C ALA A 243 5.92 4.87 21.03
N LEU A 244 6.82 5.35 21.91
CA LEU A 244 8.23 5.55 21.61
C LEU A 244 8.90 4.21 21.27
N ALA A 245 8.71 3.19 22.11
CA ALA A 245 9.29 1.86 21.88
C ALA A 245 8.83 1.26 20.54
N ALA A 246 7.54 1.35 20.22
CA ALA A 246 7.00 0.88 18.95
C ALA A 246 7.57 1.66 17.75
N ASN A 247 7.66 2.99 17.85
CA ASN A 247 8.21 3.81 16.78
C ASN A 247 9.72 3.62 16.60
N ASP A 248 10.45 3.33 17.68
CA ASP A 248 11.87 2.99 17.62
C ASP A 248 12.11 1.71 16.84
N VAL A 249 11.24 0.70 16.94
CA VAL A 249 11.34 -0.47 16.06
C VAL A 249 11.31 -0.05 14.59
N ALA A 250 10.35 0.78 14.18
CA ALA A 250 10.26 1.28 12.81
C ALA A 250 11.50 2.11 12.41
N ARG A 251 11.98 2.99 13.28
CA ARG A 251 13.12 3.87 13.01
C ARG A 251 14.44 3.12 12.83
N HIS A 252 14.62 1.99 13.52
CA HIS A 252 15.86 1.21 13.46
C HIS A 252 15.90 0.17 12.32
N LEU A 253 14.83 0.01 11.55
CA LEU A 253 14.81 -0.90 10.40
C LEU A 253 15.84 -0.50 9.33
N HIS A 254 16.30 -1.49 8.56
CA HIS A 254 17.26 -1.25 7.48
C HIS A 254 16.71 -0.29 6.41
N ILE A 255 15.41 -0.38 6.10
CA ILE A 255 14.76 0.48 5.10
C ILE A 255 14.82 1.96 5.49
N THR A 256 14.66 2.28 6.77
CA THR A 256 14.73 3.65 7.30
C THR A 256 16.12 4.26 7.11
N ARG A 257 17.17 3.43 7.19
CA ARG A 257 18.55 3.88 6.95
C ARG A 257 18.87 4.07 5.47
N ARG A 258 18.16 3.39 4.57
CA ARG A 258 18.42 3.44 3.11
C ARG A 258 17.58 4.48 2.37
N ASP A 259 16.36 4.74 2.83
CA ASP A 259 15.44 5.65 2.15
C ASP A 259 15.07 6.83 3.07
N PRO A 260 15.52 8.06 2.73
CA PRO A 260 15.23 9.25 3.51
C PRO A 260 13.73 9.52 3.75
N MET A 261 12.84 9.04 2.87
CA MET A 261 11.40 9.20 3.08
C MET A 261 10.88 8.38 4.28
N PHE A 262 11.41 7.17 4.47
CA PHE A 262 11.10 6.35 5.65
C PHE A 262 11.72 6.96 6.92
N ALA A 263 12.93 7.51 6.84
CA ALA A 263 13.55 8.25 7.93
C ALA A 263 12.69 9.45 8.35
N SER A 264 12.22 10.22 7.36
CA SER A 264 11.35 11.38 7.57
C SER A 264 10.05 11.00 8.28
N LEU A 265 9.31 10.01 7.78
CA LEU A 265 8.08 9.55 8.42
C LEU A 265 8.32 9.03 9.84
N GLY A 266 9.41 8.29 10.06
CA GLY A 266 9.77 7.80 11.40
C GLY A 266 10.02 8.93 12.40
N MET A 267 10.71 9.99 11.98
CA MET A 267 10.96 11.17 12.80
C MET A 267 9.69 12.02 13.02
N ALA A 268 8.86 12.18 11.98
CA ALA A 268 7.60 12.91 12.11
C ALA A 268 6.64 12.23 13.10
N ARG A 269 6.59 10.89 13.10
CA ARG A 269 5.83 10.12 14.09
C ARG A 269 6.44 10.24 15.49
N GLN A 270 7.77 10.21 15.59
CA GLN A 270 8.50 10.40 16.86
C GLN A 270 8.13 11.76 17.50
N MET A 271 8.18 12.83 16.70
CA MET A 271 7.80 14.18 17.12
C MET A 271 6.37 14.22 17.70
N ALA A 272 5.40 13.64 16.99
CA ALA A 272 4.02 13.60 17.48
C ALA A 272 3.88 12.83 18.81
N ILE A 273 4.70 11.79 19.03
CA ILE A 273 4.73 11.02 20.28
C ILE A 273 5.38 11.84 21.40
N GLN A 274 6.51 12.51 21.12
CA GLN A 274 7.20 13.40 22.06
C GLN A 274 6.29 14.53 22.55
N GLY A 275 5.33 14.96 21.72
CA GLY A 275 4.33 15.93 22.15
C GLY A 275 3.44 15.43 23.29
N VAL A 276 2.95 14.20 23.21
CA VAL A 276 2.16 13.57 24.29
C VAL A 276 3.03 13.23 25.51
N ALA A 277 4.35 13.09 25.33
CA ALA A 277 5.31 12.95 26.41
C ALA A 277 5.75 14.29 27.03
N HIS A 278 5.23 15.43 26.53
CA HIS A 278 5.60 16.78 26.96
C HIS A 278 7.10 17.12 26.84
N ASP A 279 7.80 16.52 25.87
CA ASP A 279 9.23 16.79 25.59
C ASP A 279 9.39 17.84 24.49
N HIS A 280 9.30 19.12 24.87
CA HIS A 280 9.40 20.26 23.96
C HIS A 280 10.70 20.27 23.13
N ASN A 281 11.84 19.99 23.77
CA ASN A 281 13.14 20.13 23.15
C ASN A 281 13.39 19.05 22.09
N SER A 282 13.00 17.81 22.38
CA SER A 282 13.16 16.72 21.42
C SER A 282 12.15 16.82 20.29
N LEU A 283 10.94 17.31 20.55
CA LEU A 283 9.92 17.52 19.53
C LEU A 283 10.43 18.42 18.39
N ARG A 284 10.96 19.61 18.71
CA ARG A 284 11.47 20.55 17.70
C ARG A 284 12.59 19.92 16.87
N ARG A 285 13.57 19.28 17.52
CA ARG A 285 14.67 18.60 16.82
C ARG A 285 14.16 17.50 15.88
N SER A 286 13.16 16.73 16.31
CA SER A 286 12.57 15.66 15.48
C SER A 286 11.84 16.23 14.25
N PHE A 287 11.22 17.42 14.36
CA PHE A 287 10.64 18.11 13.20
C PHE A 287 11.71 18.46 12.17
N ASP A 288 12.78 19.14 12.61
CA ASP A 288 13.86 19.56 11.72
C ASP A 288 14.49 18.35 11.02
N GLN A 289 14.75 17.28 11.78
CA GLN A 289 15.28 16.02 11.23
C GLN A 289 14.31 15.36 10.22
N ALA A 290 13.01 15.43 10.47
CA ALA A 290 12.00 14.91 9.55
C ALA A 290 11.96 15.70 8.25
N GLN A 291 11.99 17.04 8.33
CA GLN A 291 12.00 17.93 7.19
C GLN A 291 13.26 17.76 6.34
N ASP A 292 14.44 17.73 6.98
CA ASP A 292 15.72 17.48 6.31
C ASP A 292 15.74 16.13 5.58
N ALA A 293 15.23 15.07 6.24
CA ALA A 293 15.14 13.75 5.63
C ALA A 293 14.17 13.72 4.43
N MET A 294 13.05 14.45 4.51
CA MET A 294 12.12 14.60 3.38
C MET A 294 12.79 15.32 2.22
N GLY A 295 13.52 16.42 2.48
CA GLY A 295 14.23 17.18 1.46
C GLY A 295 15.34 16.39 0.76
N ARG A 296 15.96 15.42 1.45
CA ARG A 296 16.94 14.50 0.85
C ARG A 296 16.32 13.35 0.05
N ALA A 297 15.01 13.15 0.12
CA ALA A 297 14.35 12.02 -0.53
C ALA A 297 14.27 12.21 -2.05
N GLU A 298 14.71 11.22 -2.82
CA GLU A 298 14.62 11.28 -4.28
C GLU A 298 13.13 11.23 -4.74
N PRO A 299 12.64 12.20 -5.53
CA PRO A 299 11.23 12.29 -5.95
C PRO A 299 10.76 11.11 -6.83
N GLY A 300 11.67 10.43 -7.53
CA GLY A 300 11.36 9.31 -8.44
C GLY A 300 11.64 7.92 -7.87
N ALA A 301 12.14 7.82 -6.64
CA ALA A 301 12.45 6.52 -6.04
C ALA A 301 11.19 5.67 -5.88
N TYR A 302 11.28 4.40 -6.26
CA TYR A 302 10.19 3.44 -6.09
C TYR A 302 9.90 3.23 -4.61
N ARG A 303 8.68 3.54 -4.19
CA ARG A 303 8.17 3.33 -2.83
C ARG A 303 6.82 2.63 -2.87
N PRO A 304 6.44 1.90 -1.81
CA PRO A 304 5.12 1.29 -1.73
C PRO A 304 4.01 2.35 -1.87
N VAL A 305 2.91 1.99 -2.54
CA VAL A 305 1.77 2.90 -2.79
C VAL A 305 1.22 3.55 -1.52
N TRP A 306 1.22 2.84 -0.40
CA TRP A 306 0.75 3.39 0.87
C TRP A 306 1.64 4.54 1.37
N MET A 307 2.94 4.55 1.05
CA MET A 307 3.85 5.62 1.43
C MET A 307 3.56 6.87 0.60
N THR A 308 3.47 6.72 -0.71
CA THR A 308 3.28 7.85 -1.64
C THR A 308 1.86 8.42 -1.62
N ALA A 309 0.85 7.62 -1.27
CA ALA A 309 -0.52 8.09 -1.14
C ALA A 309 -0.73 8.93 0.13
N PHE A 310 -0.05 8.56 1.22
CA PHE A 310 -0.27 9.08 2.56
C PHE A 310 0.72 10.18 2.97
N TYR A 311 2.03 9.96 2.75
CA TYR A 311 3.06 10.78 3.36
C TYR A 311 3.63 11.81 2.39
N ASP A 312 3.45 13.07 2.75
CA ASP A 312 3.93 14.26 2.05
C ASP A 312 4.10 15.42 3.05
N GLU A 313 4.35 16.62 2.53
CA GLU A 313 4.52 17.83 3.33
C GLU A 313 3.28 18.15 4.18
N ALA A 314 2.06 17.86 3.69
CA ALA A 314 0.84 18.09 4.44
C ALA A 314 0.78 17.19 5.68
N GLU A 315 1.10 15.90 5.53
CA GLU A 315 1.11 14.98 6.66
C GLU A 315 2.27 15.25 7.65
N LEU A 316 3.44 15.69 7.16
CA LEU A 316 4.52 16.16 8.04
C LEU A 316 4.04 17.30 8.95
N HIS A 317 3.39 18.31 8.38
CA HIS A 317 2.83 19.42 9.15
C HIS A 317 1.62 19.00 10.02
N SER A 318 0.80 18.04 9.59
CA SER A 318 -0.28 17.46 10.40
C SER A 318 0.25 16.77 11.68
N LEU A 319 1.37 16.06 11.57
CA LEU A 319 2.04 15.45 12.72
C LEU A 319 2.68 16.51 13.63
N ALA A 320 3.25 17.58 13.05
CA ALA A 320 3.82 18.69 13.81
C ALA A 320 2.75 19.43 14.61
N LEU A 321 1.64 19.78 13.95
CA LEU A 321 0.44 20.32 14.58
C LEU A 321 -0.01 19.46 15.76
N THR A 322 -0.02 18.12 15.60
CA THR A 322 -0.37 17.19 16.69
C THR A 322 0.58 17.31 17.88
N GLY A 323 1.89 17.38 17.62
CA GLY A 323 2.90 17.48 18.66
C GLY A 323 2.83 18.81 19.40
N TYR A 324 2.83 19.93 18.66
CA TYR A 324 2.84 21.27 19.25
C TYR A 324 1.56 21.59 20.05
N LEU A 325 0.39 21.10 19.59
CA LEU A 325 -0.83 21.13 20.39
C LEU A 325 -0.68 20.37 21.71
N ALA A 326 -0.07 19.18 21.71
CA ALA A 326 0.04 18.37 22.92
C ALA A 326 0.97 19.01 23.97
N VAL A 327 2.01 19.72 23.55
CA VAL A 327 2.94 20.40 24.47
C VAL A 327 2.48 21.81 24.88
N GLY A 328 1.45 22.35 24.24
CA GLY A 328 0.92 23.67 24.55
C GLY A 328 1.62 24.85 23.89
N ASP A 329 2.35 24.60 22.80
CA ASP A 329 2.83 25.68 21.93
C ASP A 329 1.79 25.95 20.84
N TRP A 330 0.76 26.70 21.22
CA TRP A 330 -0.42 26.95 20.42
C TRP A 330 -0.11 27.74 19.15
N SER A 331 0.80 28.71 19.23
CA SER A 331 1.19 29.55 18.10
C SER A 331 1.91 28.74 17.01
N THR A 332 2.85 27.88 17.40
CA THR A 332 3.55 26.99 16.46
C THR A 332 2.62 25.90 15.92
N ALA A 333 1.68 25.42 16.74
CA ALA A 333 0.62 24.55 16.28
C ALA A 333 -0.23 25.21 15.18
N GLU A 334 -0.73 26.42 15.39
CA GLU A 334 -1.50 27.17 14.39
C GLU A 334 -0.71 27.38 13.09
N TYR A 335 0.58 27.75 13.17
CA TYR A 335 1.46 27.81 12.01
C TYR A 335 1.44 26.50 11.21
N HIS A 336 1.64 25.36 11.88
CA HIS A 336 1.65 24.05 11.21
C HIS A 336 0.26 23.64 10.69
N ALA A 337 -0.82 24.05 11.34
CA ALA A 337 -2.16 23.86 10.80
C ALA A 337 -2.36 24.58 9.47
N HIS A 338 -1.95 25.84 9.36
CA HIS A 338 -2.04 26.58 8.09
C HIS A 338 -1.16 25.94 7.00
N ARG A 339 0.07 25.55 7.32
CA ARG A 339 0.96 24.83 6.39
C ARG A 339 0.34 23.51 5.91
N CYS A 340 -0.23 22.72 6.82
CA CYS A 340 -0.93 21.48 6.50
C CYS A 340 -2.12 21.74 5.57
N LEU A 341 -3.02 22.66 5.94
CA LEU A 341 -4.24 22.97 5.18
C LEU A 341 -3.94 23.49 3.76
N ALA A 342 -2.86 24.25 3.59
CA ALA A 342 -2.40 24.75 2.31
C ALA A 342 -1.81 23.65 1.40
N ALA A 343 -1.13 22.66 1.99
CA ALA A 343 -0.52 21.55 1.25
C ALA A 343 -1.51 20.39 0.95
N LEU A 344 -2.63 20.29 1.68
CA LEU A 344 -3.60 19.22 1.52
C LEU A 344 -4.25 19.23 0.13
N ARG A 345 -4.21 18.06 -0.54
CA ARG A 345 -4.90 17.82 -1.80
C ARG A 345 -6.43 17.98 -1.63
N PRO A 346 -7.18 18.45 -2.65
CA PRO A 346 -8.61 18.71 -2.53
C PRO A 346 -9.46 17.51 -2.08
N HIS A 347 -9.09 16.29 -2.48
CA HIS A 347 -9.85 15.08 -2.16
C HIS A 347 -9.64 14.53 -0.73
N MET A 348 -8.75 15.15 0.07
CA MET A 348 -8.42 14.70 1.44
C MET A 348 -9.37 15.30 2.49
N VAL A 349 -10.67 15.05 2.34
CA VAL A 349 -11.73 15.65 3.16
C VAL A 349 -11.54 15.36 4.65
N ARG A 350 -11.26 14.09 5.01
CA ARG A 350 -11.00 13.67 6.39
C ARG A 350 -9.80 14.38 7.01
N SER A 351 -8.66 14.39 6.32
CA SER A 351 -7.44 15.03 6.82
C SER A 351 -7.65 16.54 7.00
N ARG A 352 -8.40 17.18 6.10
CA ARG A 352 -8.80 18.58 6.22
C ARG A 352 -9.65 18.81 7.46
N ALA A 353 -10.68 18.01 7.68
CA ALA A 353 -11.52 18.10 8.88
C ALA A 353 -10.69 17.98 10.17
N ILE A 354 -9.78 17.00 10.25
CA ILE A 354 -8.89 16.81 11.41
C ILE A 354 -7.97 18.03 11.61
N ALA A 355 -7.36 18.55 10.55
CA ALA A 355 -6.48 19.71 10.62
C ALA A 355 -7.25 20.99 11.02
N THR A 356 -8.43 21.22 10.45
CA THR A 356 -9.30 22.35 10.80
C THR A 356 -9.77 22.29 12.26
N SER A 357 -10.20 21.12 12.74
CA SER A 357 -10.56 20.97 14.16
C SER A 357 -9.39 21.27 15.09
N ARG A 358 -8.16 20.85 14.72
CA ARG A 358 -6.94 21.15 15.50
C ARG A 358 -6.55 22.62 15.46
N LEU A 359 -6.70 23.28 14.31
CA LEU A 359 -6.51 24.72 14.19
C LEU A 359 -7.43 25.47 15.14
N ALA A 360 -8.72 25.13 15.16
CA ALA A 360 -9.68 25.73 16.08
C ALA A 360 -9.27 25.55 17.56
N HIS A 361 -8.76 24.37 17.94
CA HIS A 361 -8.20 24.16 19.28
C HIS A 361 -6.98 25.05 19.57
N ALA A 362 -6.04 25.20 18.62
CA ALA A 362 -4.88 26.07 18.77
C ALA A 362 -5.29 27.54 18.94
N GLN A 363 -6.26 28.02 18.16
CA GLN A 363 -6.78 29.38 18.22
C GLN A 363 -7.49 29.66 19.55
N LEU A 364 -8.34 28.71 19.99
CA LEU A 364 -9.05 28.84 21.26
C LEU A 364 -8.09 28.87 22.44
N ALA A 365 -7.04 28.04 22.42
CA ALA A 365 -6.02 28.02 23.47
C ALA A 365 -5.18 29.29 23.54
N GLN A 366 -5.16 30.10 22.47
CA GLN A 366 -4.56 31.44 22.44
C GLN A 366 -5.51 32.54 22.94
N GLY A 367 -6.76 32.20 23.27
CA GLY A 367 -7.77 33.14 23.75
C GLY A 367 -8.63 33.77 22.65
N ASP A 368 -8.45 33.39 21.38
CA ASP A 368 -9.24 33.89 20.26
C ASP A 368 -10.48 33.02 20.02
N ALA A 369 -11.49 33.19 20.87
CA ALA A 369 -12.72 32.40 20.81
C ALA A 369 -13.53 32.62 19.52
N ASP A 370 -13.47 33.83 18.94
CA ASP A 370 -14.24 34.20 17.76
C ASP A 370 -13.65 33.54 16.50
N THR A 371 -12.35 33.70 16.28
CA THR A 371 -11.66 33.04 15.16
C THR A 371 -11.75 31.52 15.30
N ALA A 372 -11.53 30.98 16.51
CA ALA A 372 -11.60 29.55 16.75
C ALA A 372 -12.97 28.95 16.42
N THR A 373 -14.05 29.65 16.79
CA THR A 373 -15.42 29.23 16.51
C THR A 373 -15.69 29.24 15.01
N HIS A 374 -15.32 30.33 14.33
CA HIS A 374 -15.45 30.42 12.87
C HIS A 374 -14.68 29.31 12.16
N THR A 375 -13.44 29.03 12.58
CA THR A 375 -12.64 27.92 12.06
C THR A 375 -13.32 26.57 12.28
N ALA A 376 -13.82 26.29 13.49
CA ALA A 376 -14.48 25.02 13.81
C ALA A 376 -15.74 24.78 12.96
N MET A 377 -16.50 25.84 12.65
CA MET A 377 -17.69 25.80 11.79
C MET A 377 -17.39 25.48 10.32
N ASN A 378 -16.13 25.63 9.88
CA ASN A 378 -15.71 25.23 8.53
C ASN A 378 -15.51 23.72 8.38
N VAL A 379 -15.66 22.93 9.44
CA VAL A 379 -15.63 21.47 9.34
C VAL A 379 -16.93 20.97 8.70
N PRO A 380 -16.87 20.15 7.62
CA PRO A 380 -18.08 19.63 6.97
C PRO A 380 -18.96 18.83 7.93
N ALA A 381 -20.28 19.02 7.84
CA ALA A 381 -21.26 18.34 8.71
C ALA A 381 -21.11 16.81 8.69
N GLU A 382 -20.92 16.21 7.50
CA GLU A 382 -20.70 14.77 7.35
C GLU A 382 -19.49 14.27 8.17
N ALA A 383 -18.36 14.99 8.11
CA ALA A 383 -17.18 14.65 8.90
C ALA A 383 -17.43 14.88 10.40
N ALA A 384 -18.15 15.96 10.75
CA ALA A 384 -18.48 16.27 12.14
C ALA A 384 -19.38 15.23 12.81
N THR A 385 -20.27 14.57 12.06
CA THR A 385 -21.26 13.62 12.61
C THR A 385 -20.91 12.15 12.39
N GLN A 386 -20.28 11.80 11.26
CA GLN A 386 -20.03 10.40 10.91
C GLN A 386 -18.61 9.92 11.26
N HIS A 387 -17.65 10.83 11.45
CA HIS A 387 -16.27 10.47 11.71
C HIS A 387 -15.90 10.57 13.19
N ALA A 388 -15.92 9.44 13.91
CA ALA A 388 -15.76 9.35 15.36
C ALA A 388 -14.64 10.22 15.97
N ARG A 389 -13.47 10.27 15.33
CA ARG A 389 -12.35 11.12 15.76
C ARG A 389 -12.65 12.63 15.65
N VAL A 390 -13.19 13.09 14.52
CA VAL A 390 -13.54 14.49 14.29
C VAL A 390 -14.66 14.89 15.23
N SER A 391 -15.71 14.07 15.34
CA SER A 391 -16.80 14.30 16.30
C SER A 391 -16.29 14.48 17.73
N ARG A 392 -15.36 13.62 18.17
CA ARG A 392 -14.77 13.75 19.51
C ARG A 392 -13.98 15.06 19.67
N MET A 393 -13.17 15.42 18.68
CA MET A 393 -12.37 16.65 18.73
C MET A 393 -13.27 17.90 18.79
N LEU A 394 -14.40 17.90 18.08
CA LEU A 394 -15.36 19.01 18.10
C LEU A 394 -16.18 19.06 19.40
N GLN A 395 -16.46 17.91 20.01
CA GLN A 395 -17.04 17.85 21.36
C GLN A 395 -16.09 18.45 22.40
N GLU A 396 -14.80 18.09 22.33
CA GLU A 396 -13.75 18.65 23.20
C GLU A 396 -13.59 20.15 22.97
N PHE A 397 -13.61 20.60 21.71
CA PHE A 397 -13.59 22.02 21.36
C PHE A 397 -14.76 22.77 21.99
N GLY A 398 -15.99 22.26 21.81
CA GLY A 398 -17.18 22.91 22.37
C GLY A 398 -17.17 22.95 23.90
N ALA A 399 -16.62 21.92 24.55
CA ALA A 399 -16.45 21.92 26.00
C ALA A 399 -15.43 22.97 26.45
N ALA A 400 -14.28 23.07 25.77
CA ALA A 400 -13.26 24.08 26.04
C ALA A 400 -13.78 25.50 25.79
N LEU A 401 -14.54 25.73 24.71
CA LEU A 401 -15.11 27.03 24.38
C LEU A 401 -16.07 27.51 25.47
N ARG A 402 -16.95 26.63 25.95
CA ARG A 402 -17.87 26.98 27.06
C ARG A 402 -17.14 27.22 28.39
N ALA A 403 -16.03 26.55 28.62
CA ALA A 403 -15.24 26.73 29.85
C ALA A 403 -14.44 28.04 29.83
N THR A 404 -13.92 28.44 28.67
CA THR A 404 -13.01 29.60 28.52
C THR A 404 -13.74 30.89 28.17
N ALA A 405 -14.88 30.80 27.47
CA ALA A 405 -15.69 31.94 27.07
C ALA A 405 -17.19 31.72 27.38
N PRO A 406 -17.57 31.50 28.67
CA PRO A 406 -18.95 31.23 29.05
C PRO A 406 -19.85 32.42 28.70
N GLY A 407 -21.01 32.14 28.09
CA GLY A 407 -21.99 33.16 27.72
C GLY A 407 -21.59 34.06 26.55
N SER A 408 -20.43 33.83 25.91
CA SER A 408 -20.00 34.59 24.73
C SER A 408 -20.91 34.34 23.52
N ALA A 409 -20.96 35.29 22.58
CA ALA A 409 -21.66 35.12 21.31
C ALA A 409 -21.15 33.87 20.57
N SER A 410 -19.84 33.67 20.54
CA SER A 410 -19.17 32.49 19.97
C SER A 410 -19.65 31.16 20.57
N ALA A 411 -19.81 31.08 21.90
CA ALA A 411 -20.35 29.88 22.55
C ALA A 411 -21.82 29.61 22.16
N HIS A 412 -22.64 30.66 21.99
CA HIS A 412 -24.03 30.54 21.54
C HIS A 412 -24.08 30.09 20.07
N THR A 413 -23.36 30.77 19.17
CA THR A 413 -23.29 30.44 17.74
C THR A 413 -22.80 29.01 17.52
N TRP A 414 -21.77 28.57 18.27
CA TRP A 414 -21.31 27.18 18.21
C TRP A 414 -22.41 26.18 18.64
N THR A 415 -23.17 26.52 19.67
CA THR A 415 -24.26 25.68 20.16
C THR A 415 -25.37 25.53 19.11
N GLU A 416 -25.77 26.63 18.47
CA GLU A 416 -26.73 26.62 17.36
C GLU A 416 -26.23 25.82 16.16
N HIS A 417 -24.97 26.03 15.76
CA HIS A 417 -24.37 25.34 14.62
C HIS A 417 -24.30 23.82 14.84
N THR A 418 -23.88 23.38 16.02
CA THR A 418 -23.82 21.94 16.34
C THR A 418 -25.21 21.31 16.48
N ALA A 419 -26.24 22.08 16.84
CA ALA A 419 -27.63 21.61 16.82
C ALA A 419 -28.10 21.37 15.37
N ALA A 420 -27.76 22.26 14.44
CA ALA A 420 -28.09 22.11 13.03
C ALA A 420 -27.46 20.84 12.41
N TRP A 421 -26.20 20.54 12.73
CA TRP A 421 -25.55 19.29 12.28
C TRP A 421 -26.32 18.03 12.69
N ARG A 422 -26.85 18.00 13.93
CA ARG A 422 -27.63 16.86 14.44
C ARG A 422 -29.01 16.75 13.80
N ALA A 423 -29.59 17.85 13.34
CA ALA A 423 -30.87 17.84 12.64
C ALA A 423 -30.74 17.33 11.19
N THR A 424 -29.55 17.45 10.59
CA THR A 424 -29.26 17.05 9.21
C THR A 424 -28.59 15.68 9.07
N ALA A 425 -28.15 15.07 10.17
CA ALA A 425 -27.50 13.76 10.22
C ALA A 425 -28.50 12.68 10.61
#